data_AF-A0A1N7PQY4-F1
#
_entry.id   AF-A0A1N7PQY4-F1
#
_cell.length_a   1.000
_cell.length_b   1.000
_cell.length_c   1.000
_cell.angle_alpha   90.00
_cell.angle_beta   90.00
_cell.angle_gamma   90.00
#
_symmetry.space_group_name_H-M   'P 1'
#
loop_
_entity.id
_entity.type
_entity.pdbx_description
1 polymer ?
#
loop_
_entity_poly.entity_id
_entity_poly.type
_entity_poly.pdbx_seq_one_letter_code
_entity_poly.pdbx_strand_id
1 'polypeptide(L)'
;MNTLYEFTMKILRGDSTEMPEELTGAYVTCYAAAPDYQAAVRKGVLAITQMGYKFDDLRNEVREIPLASCAEYLIKVWPDYLDQMPTAAQLTDVVKAGQVFFGPFAGFTG
;
A
#
# COMPACT_ATOMS: atom_id res chain seq x y z
N MET A 1 3.65 17.19 -10.46
CA MET A 1 3.99 15.86 -11.00
C MET A 1 3.91 14.87 -9.85
N ASN A 2 3.41 13.66 -10.05
CA ASN A 2 3.33 12.67 -8.96
C ASN A 2 4.62 11.87 -8.88
N THR A 3 4.96 11.48 -7.66
CA THR A 3 5.98 10.49 -7.35
C THR A 3 5.36 9.32 -6.60
N LEU A 4 5.97 8.14 -6.69
CA LEU A 4 5.51 6.95 -5.97
C LEU A 4 6.14 6.90 -4.58
N TYR A 5 5.31 6.76 -3.56
CA TYR A 5 5.73 6.60 -2.17
C TYR A 5 5.33 5.22 -1.65
N GLU A 6 6.19 4.64 -0.82
CA GLU A 6 5.91 3.41 -0.09
C GLU A 6 5.91 3.69 1.41
N PHE A 7 4.92 3.11 2.09
CA PHE A 7 4.81 3.09 3.55
C PHE A 7 3.97 1.91 3.98
N THR A 8 4.15 1.45 5.21
CA THR A 8 3.42 0.34 5.81
C THR A 8 2.48 0.88 6.86
N MET A 9 1.20 0.56 6.70
CA MET A 9 0.16 0.89 7.66
C MET A 9 -0.13 -0.31 8.54
N LYS A 10 -0.32 -0.05 9.83
CA LYS A 10 -1.04 -0.93 10.73
C LYS A 10 -2.53 -0.63 10.60
N ILE A 11 -3.31 -1.65 10.33
CA ILE A 11 -4.75 -1.56 10.19
C ILE A 11 -5.45 -2.54 11.14
N LEU A 12 -6.64 -2.16 11.56
CA LEU A 12 -7.56 -2.98 12.34
C LEU A 12 -8.77 -3.34 11.47
N ARG A 13 -9.52 -4.35 11.90
CA ARG A 13 -10.69 -4.87 11.18
C ARG A 13 -11.66 -3.78 10.75
N GLY A 14 -11.99 -2.83 11.64
CA GLY A 14 -13.01 -1.82 11.35
C GLY A 14 -14.35 -2.49 11.02
N ASP A 15 -14.96 -2.09 9.91
CA ASP A 15 -16.18 -2.66 9.36
C ASP A 15 -15.91 -3.71 8.27
N SER A 16 -14.63 -4.00 7.96
CA SER A 16 -14.26 -5.00 6.96
C SER A 16 -14.69 -6.41 7.38
N THR A 17 -15.34 -7.11 6.46
CA THR A 17 -15.70 -8.53 6.62
C THR A 17 -14.61 -9.49 6.13
N GLU A 18 -13.54 -8.96 5.52
CA GLU A 18 -12.45 -9.77 4.98
C GLU A 18 -11.44 -10.22 6.05
N MET A 19 -11.31 -9.45 7.15
CA MET A 19 -10.41 -9.79 8.25
C MET A 19 -11.11 -10.76 9.22
N PRO A 20 -10.59 -12.00 9.39
CA PRO A 20 -11.11 -12.94 10.38
C PRO A 20 -11.11 -12.38 11.81
N GLU A 21 -12.05 -12.83 12.64
CA GLU A 21 -12.22 -12.33 14.02
C GLU A 21 -11.05 -12.69 14.93
N GLU A 22 -10.32 -13.74 14.59
CA GLU A 22 -9.16 -14.21 15.34
C GLU A 22 -7.95 -13.28 15.18
N LEU A 23 -7.92 -12.45 14.14
CA LEU A 23 -6.84 -11.51 13.89
C LEU A 23 -7.04 -10.22 14.68
N THR A 24 -5.97 -9.75 15.32
CA THR A 24 -5.96 -8.47 16.02
C THR A 24 -5.83 -7.30 15.03
N GLY A 25 -5.20 -7.53 13.88
CA GLY A 25 -5.02 -6.54 12.82
C GLY A 25 -4.16 -7.09 11.69
N ALA A 26 -3.75 -6.20 10.80
CA ALA A 26 -2.80 -6.52 9.74
C ALA A 26 -1.81 -5.38 9.51
N TYR A 27 -0.66 -5.72 8.93
CA TYR A 27 0.25 -4.77 8.31
C TYR A 27 0.08 -4.84 6.80
N VAL A 28 -0.07 -3.68 6.16
CA VAL A 28 -0.19 -3.56 4.71
C VAL A 28 0.79 -2.54 4.19
N THR A 29 1.62 -2.94 3.22
CA THR A 29 2.47 -2.01 2.48
C THR A 29 1.63 -1.33 1.41
N CYS A 30 1.63 -0.01 1.40
CA CYS A 30 0.90 0.84 0.48
C CYS A 30 1.87 1.57 -0.43
N TYR A 31 1.55 1.56 -1.71
CA TYR A 31 2.24 2.31 -2.76
C TYR A 31 1.29 3.38 -3.30
N ALA A 32 1.58 4.65 -3.06
CA ALA A 32 0.69 5.74 -3.41
C ALA A 32 1.40 6.77 -4.29
N ALA A 33 0.80 7.06 -5.44
CA ALA A 33 1.26 8.11 -6.32
C ALA A 33 0.66 9.47 -5.93
N ALA A 34 1.52 10.41 -5.55
CA ALA A 34 1.11 11.70 -4.99
C ALA A 34 2.15 12.79 -5.26
N PRO A 35 1.78 14.09 -5.13
CA PRO A 35 2.73 15.20 -5.27
C PRO A 35 3.74 15.30 -4.11
N ASP A 36 3.40 14.75 -2.94
CA ASP A 36 4.23 14.74 -1.74
C ASP A 36 3.84 13.57 -0.81
N TYR A 37 4.68 13.29 0.19
CA TYR A 37 4.48 12.17 1.12
C TYR A 37 3.21 12.32 1.98
N GLN A 38 2.79 13.54 2.33
CA GLN A 38 1.60 13.76 3.15
C GLN A 38 0.33 13.43 2.36
N ALA A 39 0.29 13.83 1.09
CA ALA A 39 -0.74 13.47 0.15
C ALA A 39 -0.76 11.96 -0.12
N ALA A 40 0.41 11.30 -0.19
CA ALA A 40 0.50 9.85 -0.32
C ALA A 40 -0.13 9.12 0.88
N VAL A 41 0.22 9.51 2.11
CA VAL A 41 -0.34 8.92 3.33
C VAL A 41 -1.85 9.13 3.39
N ARG A 42 -2.33 10.36 3.14
CA ARG A 42 -3.78 10.65 3.11
C ARG A 42 -4.53 9.75 2.11
N LYS A 43 -3.95 9.52 0.92
CA LYS A 43 -4.54 8.64 -0.08
C LYS A 43 -4.55 7.17 0.37
N GLY A 44 -3.45 6.67 0.94
CA GLY A 44 -3.39 5.31 1.46
C GLY A 44 -4.42 5.05 2.56
N VAL A 45 -4.54 5.99 3.52
CA VAL A 45 -5.53 5.94 4.59
C VAL A 45 -6.95 6.00 4.04
N LEU A 46 -7.22 6.88 3.07
CA LEU A 46 -8.52 6.93 2.42
C LEU A 46 -8.87 5.61 1.72
N ALA A 47 -7.90 5.02 1.01
CA ALA A 47 -8.13 3.77 0.29
C ALA A 47 -8.44 2.58 1.23
N ILE A 48 -7.69 2.40 2.32
CA ILE A 48 -7.99 1.32 3.28
C ILE A 48 -9.30 1.55 4.04
N THR A 49 -9.66 2.81 4.33
CA THR A 49 -10.95 3.11 5.00
C THR A 49 -12.14 2.87 4.06
N GLN A 50 -11.99 3.13 2.76
CA GLN A 50 -12.98 2.76 1.76
C GLN A 50 -13.15 1.23 1.60
N MET A 51 -12.11 0.46 1.93
CA MET A 51 -12.16 -1.01 2.00
C MET A 51 -12.76 -1.50 3.35
N GLY A 52 -13.20 -0.61 4.23
CA GLY A 52 -13.80 -0.94 5.52
C GLY A 52 -12.81 -1.15 6.67
N TYR A 53 -11.50 -1.10 6.41
CA TYR A 53 -10.49 -1.22 7.46
C TYR A 53 -10.35 0.09 8.25
N LYS A 54 -9.94 -0.03 9.51
CA LYS A 54 -9.58 1.12 10.34
C LYS A 54 -8.07 1.33 10.31
N PHE A 55 -7.62 2.53 9.93
CA PHE A 55 -6.22 2.92 10.11
C PHE A 55 -5.89 3.06 11.61
N ASP A 56 -4.78 2.48 12.04
CA ASP A 56 -4.28 2.59 13.41
C ASP A 56 -3.02 3.47 13.47
N ASP A 57 -1.97 3.08 12.73
CA ASP A 57 -0.69 3.79 12.76
C ASP A 57 0.17 3.50 11.50
N LEU A 58 1.24 4.27 11.30
CA LEU A 58 2.31 3.95 10.37
C LEU A 58 3.38 3.12 11.09
N ARG A 59 3.77 1.99 10.50
CA ARG A 59 4.82 1.13 11.06
C ARG A 59 6.23 1.66 10.78
N ASN A 60 6.41 2.32 9.64
CA ASN A 60 7.71 2.78 9.14
C ASN A 60 7.61 4.19 8.54
N GLU A 61 8.77 4.76 8.25
CA GLU A 61 8.88 6.01 7.52
C GLU A 61 8.33 5.88 6.09
N VAL A 62 7.78 6.98 5.60
CA VAL A 62 7.34 7.10 4.21
C VAL A 62 8.56 7.33 3.34
N ARG A 63 8.80 6.44 2.37
CA ARG A 63 9.92 6.56 1.46
C ARG A 63 9.48 6.75 0.02
N GLU A 64 10.27 7.49 -0.74
CA GLU A 64 10.08 7.65 -2.17
C GLU A 64 10.68 6.45 -2.92
N ILE A 65 9.94 5.92 -3.89
CA ILE A 65 10.38 4.82 -4.76
C ILE A 65 10.64 5.38 -6.17
N PRO A 66 11.86 5.26 -6.71
CA PRO A 66 12.13 5.61 -8.09
C PRO A 66 11.33 4.73 -9.05
N LEU A 67 10.58 5.35 -9.96
CA LEU A 67 9.72 4.63 -10.91
C LEU A 67 10.52 3.63 -11.79
N ALA A 68 11.74 4.01 -12.18
CA ALA A 68 12.60 3.21 -13.04
C ALA A 68 13.02 1.86 -12.41
N SER A 69 13.12 1.78 -11.07
CA SER A 69 13.52 0.58 -10.36
C SER A 69 12.37 -0.09 -9.60
N CYS A 70 11.17 0.48 -9.66
CA CYS A 70 10.02 0.01 -8.88
C CYS A 70 9.61 -1.42 -9.27
N ALA A 71 9.56 -1.76 -10.56
CA ALA A 71 9.19 -3.12 -10.99
C ALA A 71 10.18 -4.18 -10.47
N GLU A 72 11.48 -3.94 -10.62
CA GLU A 72 12.52 -4.83 -10.09
C GLU A 72 12.49 -4.94 -8.57
N TYR A 73 12.15 -3.84 -7.90
CA TYR A 73 11.97 -3.81 -6.46
C TYR A 73 10.77 -4.68 -6.03
N LEU A 74 9.62 -4.57 -6.68
CA LEU A 74 8.44 -5.39 -6.38
C LEU A 74 8.71 -6.88 -6.59
N ILE A 75 9.49 -7.26 -7.62
CA ILE A 75 9.95 -8.65 -7.82
C ILE A 75 10.75 -9.17 -6.63
N LYS A 76 11.61 -8.34 -6.05
CA LYS A 76 12.46 -8.75 -4.92
C LYS A 76 11.68 -8.86 -3.61
N VAL A 77 10.68 -8.01 -3.40
CA VAL A 77 9.96 -7.93 -2.13
C VAL A 77 8.71 -8.81 -2.11
N TRP A 78 8.03 -8.94 -3.24
CA TRP A 78 6.78 -9.70 -3.38
C TRP A 78 6.84 -10.70 -4.54
N PRO A 79 7.84 -11.62 -4.59
CA PRO A 79 7.99 -12.55 -5.71
C PRO A 79 6.75 -13.43 -5.93
N ASP A 80 6.04 -13.77 -4.86
CA ASP A 80 4.87 -14.66 -4.89
C ASP A 80 3.55 -13.95 -5.22
N TYR A 81 3.55 -12.61 -5.32
CA TYR A 81 2.34 -11.79 -5.52
C TYR A 81 2.43 -10.91 -6.77
N LEU A 82 3.32 -11.24 -7.72
CA LEU A 82 3.58 -10.39 -8.88
C LEU A 82 2.40 -10.26 -9.83
N ASP A 83 1.49 -11.24 -9.82
CA ASP A 83 0.21 -11.20 -10.52
C ASP A 83 -0.75 -10.13 -9.97
N GLN A 84 -0.58 -9.74 -8.71
CA GLN A 84 -1.35 -8.70 -8.04
C GLN A 84 -0.66 -7.32 -8.09
N MET A 85 0.55 -7.26 -8.63
CA MET A 85 1.36 -6.04 -8.70
C MET A 85 1.32 -5.41 -10.09
N PRO A 86 1.42 -4.07 -10.21
CA PRO A 86 1.53 -3.42 -11.50
C PRO A 86 2.81 -3.86 -12.24
N THR A 87 2.66 -4.15 -13.53
CA THR A 87 3.81 -4.37 -14.42
C THR A 87 4.58 -3.06 -14.65
N ALA A 88 5.83 -3.15 -15.15
CA ALA A 88 6.64 -1.99 -15.49
C ALA A 88 5.92 -1.01 -16.44
N ALA A 89 5.14 -1.53 -17.40
CA ALA A 89 4.34 -0.70 -18.32
C ALA A 89 3.22 0.05 -17.59
N GLN A 90 2.51 -0.63 -16.68
CA GLN A 90 1.38 -0.06 -15.94
C GLN A 90 1.81 0.94 -14.86
N LEU A 91 3.01 0.79 -14.28
CA LEU A 91 3.50 1.68 -13.22
C LEU A 91 3.52 3.15 -13.65
N THR A 92 3.83 3.44 -14.91
CA THR A 92 3.80 4.81 -15.44
C THR A 92 2.39 5.39 -15.41
N ASP A 93 1.38 4.60 -15.76
CA ASP A 93 -0.02 5.04 -15.76
C ASP A 93 -0.56 5.19 -14.34
N VAL A 94 -0.21 4.27 -13.44
CA VAL A 94 -0.50 4.35 -12.00
C VAL A 94 0.01 5.67 -11.42
N VAL A 95 1.26 6.03 -11.72
CA VAL A 95 1.86 7.27 -11.22
C VAL A 95 1.19 8.52 -11.82
N LYS A 96 0.96 8.53 -13.14
CA LYS A 96 0.28 9.65 -13.82
C LYS A 96 -1.14 9.86 -13.29
N ALA A 97 -1.88 8.78 -13.08
CA ALA A 97 -3.25 8.80 -12.56
C ALA A 97 -3.30 9.11 -11.05
N GLY A 98 -2.17 9.05 -10.33
CA GLY A 98 -2.13 9.29 -8.89
C GLY A 98 -2.82 8.18 -8.11
N GLN A 99 -2.74 6.95 -8.61
CA GLN A 99 -3.39 5.77 -8.02
C GLN A 99 -2.65 5.23 -6.79
N VAL A 100 -3.34 4.36 -6.07
CA VAL A 100 -2.83 3.62 -4.91
C VAL A 100 -2.95 2.13 -5.23
N PHE A 101 -1.94 1.34 -4.83
CA PHE A 101 -2.00 -0.10 -4.81
C PHE A 101 -1.33 -0.65 -3.55
N PHE A 102 -1.60 -1.91 -3.23
CA PHE A 102 -1.18 -2.52 -1.98
C PHE A 102 -0.36 -3.78 -2.22
N GLY A 103 0.58 -4.02 -1.29
CA GLY A 103 1.12 -5.35 -1.08
C GLY A 103 0.14 -6.25 -0.32
N PRO A 104 0.55 -7.50 -0.05
CA PRO A 104 -0.28 -8.45 0.69
C PRO A 104 -0.58 -7.95 2.10
N PHE A 105 -1.75 -8.30 2.60
CA PHE A 105 -2.20 -7.96 3.95
C PHE A 105 -1.68 -9.01 4.93
N ALA A 106 -0.67 -8.66 5.71
CA ALA A 106 -0.04 -9.55 6.68
C ALA A 106 -0.74 -9.46 8.03
N GLY A 107 -1.70 -10.36 8.26
CA GLY A 107 -2.44 -10.49 9.52
C GLY A 107 -1.55 -10.88 10.71
N PHE A 108 -1.92 -10.44 11.91
CA PHE A 108 -1.27 -10.84 13.16
C PHE A 108 -2.28 -11.11 14.27
N THR A 109 -1.91 -12.00 15.18
CA THR A 109 -2.58 -12.28 16.45
C THR A 109 -1.73 -11.73 17.59
N GLY A 110 -2.37 -11.20 18.64
CA GLY A 110 -1.70 -10.77 19.87
C GLY A 110 -1.18 -11.91 20.73
#